data_AF-A0A525KIN4-F1
#
_entry.id   AF-A0A525KIN4-F1
#
_cell.length_a   1.000
_cell.length_b   1.000
_cell.length_c   1.000
_cell.angle_alpha   90.00
_cell.angle_beta   90.00
_cell.angle_gamma   90.00
#
_symmetry.space_group_name_H-M   'P 1'
#
loop_
_entity.id
_entity.type
_entity.pdbx_description
1 polymer ?
#
loop_
_entity_poly.entity_id
_entity_poly.type
_entity_poly.pdbx_seq_one_letter_code
_entity_poly.pdbx_strand_id
1 'polypeptide(L)' 'MPNLIWPRARTPDVGASGMIGRTVHWLGVVMAAAFLVIALGFAADGWSTSDAVWLTVIAVVMAMGARGVRYLLARE' A
#
# COMPACT_ATOMS: atom_id res chain seq x y z
N MET A 1 2.74 -20.28 13.57
CA MET A 1 2.18 -19.06 14.21
C MET A 1 1.52 -18.21 13.12
N PRO A 2 0.22 -17.88 13.22
CA PRO A 2 -0.39 -16.95 12.28
C PRO A 2 0.31 -15.60 12.41
N ASN A 3 0.87 -15.10 11.30
CA ASN A 3 1.60 -13.85 11.29
C ASN A 3 0.58 -12.71 11.46
N LEU A 4 0.33 -12.26 12.69
CA LEU A 4 -0.64 -11.20 13.01
C LEU A 4 -0.27 -9.87 12.36
N ILE A 5 1.03 -9.64 12.16
CA ILE A 5 1.56 -8.45 11.48
C ILE A 5 1.43 -8.59 9.94
N TRP A 6 1.31 -9.83 9.43
CA TRP A 6 1.35 -10.15 8.00
C TRP A 6 0.39 -11.29 7.60
N PRO A 7 -0.93 -11.16 7.85
CA PRO A 7 -1.85 -12.28 7.75
C PRO A 7 -2.08 -12.68 6.29
N ARG A 8 -1.46 -13.74 5.75
CA ARG A 8 -1.69 -14.16 4.35
C ARG A 8 -3.18 -14.34 4.04
N ALA A 9 -3.63 -13.89 2.86
CA ALA A 9 -4.99 -14.10 2.38
C ALA A 9 -5.23 -15.61 2.33
N ARG A 10 -6.20 -16.10 3.09
CA ARG A 10 -6.42 -17.55 3.29
C ARG A 10 -7.17 -18.19 2.14
N THR A 11 -7.87 -17.39 1.34
CA THR A 11 -8.65 -17.81 0.18
C THR A 11 -7.81 -17.67 -1.09
N PRO A 12 -7.78 -18.69 -1.97
CA PRO A 12 -7.23 -18.50 -3.30
C PRO A 12 -8.02 -17.37 -3.97
N ASP A 13 -7.31 -16.41 -4.59
CA ASP A 13 -7.90 -15.24 -5.26
C ASP A 13 -8.73 -15.67 -6.50
N VAL A 14 -9.87 -16.32 -6.31
CA VAL A 14 -10.75 -16.83 -7.38
C VAL A 14 -12.10 -16.11 -7.29
N GLY A 15 -12.50 -15.44 -8.39
CA GLY A 15 -13.74 -14.66 -8.46
C GLY A 15 -13.50 -13.14 -8.63
N ALA A 16 -14.59 -12.40 -8.82
CA ALA A 16 -14.55 -10.95 -9.06
C ALA A 16 -13.98 -10.17 -7.86
N SER A 17 -14.35 -10.53 -6.63
CA SER A 17 -13.84 -9.91 -5.39
C SER A 17 -12.32 -10.09 -5.24
N GLY A 18 -11.80 -11.27 -5.55
CA GLY A 18 -10.36 -11.55 -5.55
C GLY A 18 -9.59 -10.73 -6.59
N MET A 19 -10.12 -10.57 -7.80
CA MET A 19 -9.52 -9.69 -8.82
C MET A 19 -9.53 -8.23 -8.39
N ILE A 20 -10.65 -7.73 -7.86
CA ILE A 20 -10.77 -6.35 -7.37
C ILE A 20 -9.78 -6.10 -6.23
N GLY A 21 -9.71 -6.99 -5.24
CA GLY A 21 -8.77 -6.88 -4.13
C GLY A 21 -7.31 -6.88 -4.58
N ARG A 22 -6.96 -7.66 -5.60
CA ARG A 22 -5.61 -7.66 -6.19
C ARG A 22 -5.32 -6.37 -6.95
N THR A 23 -6.25 -5.87 -7.74
CA THR A 23 -6.10 -4.61 -8.48
C THR A 23 -5.94 -3.42 -7.54
N VAL A 24 -6.78 -3.32 -6.51
CA VAL A 24 -6.68 -2.28 -5.48
C VAL A 24 -5.35 -2.36 -4.75
N HIS A 25 -4.91 -3.57 -4.39
CA HIS A 25 -3.60 -3.76 -3.76
C HIS A 25 -2.46 -3.22 -4.61
N TRP A 26 -2.38 -3.62 -5.88
CA TRP A 26 -1.31 -3.16 -6.76
C TRP A 26 -1.40 -1.67 -7.08
N LEU A 27 -2.59 -1.12 -7.24
CA LEU A 27 -2.79 0.32 -7.40
C LEU A 27 -2.23 1.09 -6.20
N GLY A 28 -2.52 0.65 -4.98
CA GLY A 28 -1.97 1.27 -3.77
C GLY A 28 -0.45 1.14 -3.66
N VAL A 29 0.13 0.01 -4.08
CA VAL A 29 1.59 -0.18 -4.12
C VAL A 29 2.24 0.76 -5.13
N VAL A 30 1.67 0.91 -6.33
CA VAL A 30 2.19 1.84 -7.36
C VAL A 30 2.10 3.28 -6.88
N MET A 31 0.98 3.68 -6.29
CA MET A 31 0.83 5.02 -5.70
C MET A 31 1.82 5.27 -4.56
N ALA A 32 2.01 4.28 -3.67
CA ALA A 32 3.00 4.38 -2.60
C ALA A 32 4.43 4.55 -3.13
N ALA A 33 4.80 3.81 -4.18
CA ALA A 33 6.09 3.95 -4.84
C ALA A 33 6.26 5.35 -5.46
N ALA A 34 5.22 5.88 -6.11
CA ALA A 34 5.24 7.23 -6.68
C ALA A 34 5.46 8.30 -5.58
N PHE A 35 4.75 8.23 -4.46
CA PHE A 35 4.94 9.16 -3.35
C PHE A 35 6.33 9.06 -2.72
N LEU A 36 6.90 7.85 -2.63
CA LEU A 36 8.27 7.66 -2.16
C LEU A 36 9.31 8.29 -3.10
N VAL A 37 9.14 8.16 -4.42
CA VAL A 37 10.03 8.80 -5.40
C VAL A 37 9.98 10.33 -5.26
N ILE A 38 8.78 10.89 -5.12
CA ILE A 38 8.60 12.34 -4.92
C ILE A 38 9.23 12.78 -3.59
N ALA A 39 9.00 12.02 -2.50
CA ALA A 39 9.59 12.29 -1.20
C ALA A 39 11.12 12.29 -1.24
N LEU A 40 11.72 11.33 -1.95
CA LEU A 40 13.16 11.23 -2.16
C LEU A 40 13.69 12.45 -2.93
N GLY A 41 12.97 12.92 -3.95
CA GLY A 41 13.32 14.16 -4.66
C GLY A 41 13.35 15.37 -3.71
N PHE A 42 12.28 15.58 -2.94
CA PHE A 42 12.23 16.67 -1.95
C PHE A 42 13.34 16.59 -0.90
N ALA A 43 13.70 15.38 -0.45
CA ALA A 43 14.76 15.16 0.51
C ALA A 43 16.15 15.38 -0.09
N ALA A 44 16.38 14.93 -1.32
CA ALA A 44 17.67 15.06 -2.02
C ALA A 44 17.97 16.53 -2.39
N ASP A 45 16.96 17.26 -2.84
CA ASP A 45 17.08 18.67 -3.21
C ASP A 45 17.08 19.62 -1.99
N GLY A 46 16.83 19.09 -0.79
CA GLY A 46 16.81 19.86 0.46
C GLY A 46 15.68 20.90 0.55
N TRP A 47 14.65 20.76 -0.28
CA TRP A 47 13.65 21.80 -0.52
C TRP A 47 12.63 21.91 0.63
N SER A 48 12.07 20.78 1.04
CA SER A 48 11.15 20.68 2.18
C SER A 48 11.21 19.29 2.81
N THR A 49 11.94 19.17 3.90
CA THR A 49 12.04 17.91 4.66
C THR A 49 10.71 17.53 5.30
N SER A 50 9.90 18.51 5.71
CA SER A 50 8.56 18.30 6.25
C SER A 50 7.65 17.59 5.24
N ASP A 51 7.64 18.04 3.98
CA ASP A 51 6.81 17.45 2.94
C ASP A 51 7.32 16.07 2.53
N ALA A 52 8.64 15.87 2.47
CA ALA A 52 9.24 14.55 2.25
C ALA A 52 8.79 13.53 3.31
N VAL A 53 8.75 13.93 4.59
CA VAL A 53 8.28 13.08 5.68
C VAL A 53 6.80 12.75 5.50
N TRP A 54 5.94 13.74 5.23
CA TRP A 54 4.51 13.49 5.03
C TRP A 54 4.21 12.60 3.83
N LEU A 55 4.92 12.80 2.71
CA LEU A 55 4.81 11.94 1.54
C LEU A 55 5.22 10.50 1.85
N THR A 56 6.26 10.31 2.67
CA THR A 56 6.68 8.98 3.14
C THR A 56 5.61 8.32 4.00
N VAL A 57 4.98 9.08 4.91
CA VAL A 57 3.86 8.59 5.74
C VAL A 57 2.68 8.19 4.85
N ILE A 58 2.30 9.03 3.89
CA ILE A 58 1.21 8.73 2.93
C ILE A 58 1.53 7.47 2.13
N ALA A 59 2.77 7.28 1.69
CA ALA A 59 3.18 6.08 0.97
C ALA A 59 2.99 4.81 1.82
N VAL A 60 3.38 4.85 3.10
CA VAL A 60 3.18 3.74 4.04
C VAL A 60 1.69 3.47 4.26
N VAL A 61 0.90 4.52 4.46
CA VAL A 61 -0.56 4.40 4.62
C VAL A 61 -1.21 3.80 3.38
N MET A 62 -0.82 4.20 2.18
CA MET A 62 -1.34 3.64 0.93
C MET A 62 -0.99 2.16 0.77
N ALA A 63 0.26 1.78 1.04
CA ALA A 63 0.68 0.38 0.95
C ALA A 63 -0.06 -0.52 1.95
N MET A 64 -0.23 -0.05 3.19
CA MET A 64 -0.95 -0.79 4.23
C MET A 64 -2.46 -0.80 4.00
N GLY A 65 -3.05 0.34 3.63
CA GLY A 65 -4.47 0.51 3.37
C GLY A 65 -4.95 -0.35 2.21
N ALA A 66 -4.26 -0.29 1.06
CA ALA A 66 -4.60 -1.10 -0.12
C ALA A 66 -4.49 -2.60 0.15
N ARG A 67 -3.56 -2.99 1.02
CA ARG A 67 -3.44 -4.36 1.50
C ARG A 67 -4.56 -4.75 2.46
N GLY A 68 -4.96 -3.85 3.36
CA GLY A 68 -6.12 -4.03 4.23
C GLY A 68 -7.41 -4.25 3.43
N VAL A 69 -7.63 -3.45 2.38
CA VAL A 69 -8.77 -3.62 1.46
C VAL A 69 -8.73 -4.99 0.78
N ARG A 70 -7.57 -5.44 0.29
CA ARG A 70 -7.42 -6.79 -0.25
C ARG A 70 -7.82 -7.87 0.75
N TYR A 71 -7.50 -7.71 2.04
CA TYR A 71 -7.91 -8.68 3.05
C TYR A 71 -9.39 -8.65 3.37
N LEU A 72 -10.02 -7.47 3.40
CA LEU A 72 -11.46 -7.35 3.60
C LEU A 72 -12.21 -8.05 2.46
N LEU A 73 -11.81 -7.80 1.22
CA LEU A 73 -12.43 -8.40 0.03
C LEU A 73 -12.14 -9.90 -0.11
N ALA A 74 -11.09 -10.43 0.52
CA ALA A 74 -10.79 -11.86 0.55
C ALA A 74 -11.61 -12.63 1.59
N ARG A 75 -12.33 -11.93 2.51
CA ARG A 75 -13.23 -12.54 3.50
C ARG A 75 -14.67 -12.69 3.00
N GLU A 76 -15.03 -11.98 1.93
CA GLU A 76 -16.33 -12.05 1.24
C GLU A 76 -16.32 -13.14 0.18
#